data_AF-A0A432M9A1-F1
#
_entry.id   AF-A0A432M9A1-F1
#
_cell.length_a   1.000
_cell.length_b   1.000
_cell.length_c   1.000
_cell.angle_alpha   90.00
_cell.angle_beta   90.00
_cell.angle_gamma   90.00
#
_symmetry.space_group_name_H-M   'P 1'
#
loop_
_entity.id
_entity.type
_entity.pdbx_description
1 polymer ?
#
loop_
_entity_poly.entity_id
_entity_poly.type
_entity_poly.pdbx_seq_one_letter_code
_entity_poly.pdbx_strand_id
1 'polypeptide(L)'
;MSDVSALENLLSSLVAGEGFKLDNRSIESNLAFVEQYARLIPYEDPAGRRDQECTWADILFMGGNTPQKLAAMYQDRSLAAGTLWPQQALLLAVLQMLETPRALLNYFPYAHRQLYYRQLLGLSERAAEPARVALAFQLAATTAELLIPADTPFSAGQDRQGVPVQYALDRSLLANHGEWSDLYWRRGGTDALYIAYDREQGVLWPEQGRRLFGALPEQQCRLGTGETFDEPRANEKDLLYLGFAGLRPGQTLSLFWQLQGAKALNMTWQYADAQGHWAPLDATVIDETAGLFRSGCWSAILPKDIGGDDAGALAPPDGLPPGRCWLRALIDNAAAPAVGASDYPVVFGLLTNGMTATMQNPAALDPSSLSQPLPANSMAQPVSAIAGLSKTLQPWPSWGGRPAEVQEAFFERVARRLEHRNRALTWQDMVSILKARYSAVFEVATPSSIKQTTMPAAREQRLIVIPLNTEKDNDDPVRPLLNQAKLQDMQNTLQRLASPWQNIVLENPAYRDVSIDYSLTFQPGVNPDYGLRQVRQALEQHYMPWIEDRPGGVKLGGKLDYYDVVAQIQRQPLVDRVNRLELNGKKASVEGEDHEALVLVWPVEALAHQAIQERP
;
A
#
# COMPACT_ATOMS: atom_id res chain seq x y z
N MET A 1 -37.65 -30.40 15.13
CA MET A 1 -36.24 -30.48 15.56
C MET A 1 -35.59 -29.19 15.12
N SER A 2 -35.11 -28.39 16.07
CA SER A 2 -34.41 -27.13 15.80
C SER A 2 -33.23 -27.39 14.89
N ASP A 3 -33.17 -26.66 13.78
CA ASP A 3 -32.07 -26.73 12.83
C ASP A 3 -30.82 -26.13 13.50
N VAL A 4 -30.02 -26.97 14.16
CA VAL A 4 -28.77 -26.57 14.84
C VAL A 4 -27.85 -25.89 13.83
N SER A 5 -27.86 -26.33 12.57
CA SER A 5 -27.13 -25.69 11.49
C SER A 5 -27.66 -24.28 11.21
N ALA A 6 -28.97 -24.03 11.27
CA ALA A 6 -29.50 -22.67 11.17
C ALA A 6 -29.09 -21.78 12.36
N LEU A 7 -29.05 -22.31 13.58
CA LEU A 7 -28.54 -21.58 14.76
C LEU A 7 -27.04 -21.31 14.62
N GLU A 8 -26.25 -22.30 14.22
CA GLU A 8 -24.81 -22.15 14.00
C GLU A 8 -24.53 -21.15 12.87
N ASN A 9 -25.32 -21.16 11.79
CA ASN A 9 -25.22 -20.16 10.72
C ASN A 9 -25.56 -18.76 11.24
N LEU A 10 -26.60 -18.62 12.06
CA LEU A 10 -26.95 -17.34 12.67
C LEU A 10 -25.85 -16.85 13.62
N LEU A 11 -25.34 -17.70 14.51
CA LEU A 11 -24.26 -17.34 15.43
C LEU A 11 -22.94 -17.05 14.69
N SER A 12 -22.64 -17.81 13.64
CA SER A 12 -21.45 -17.59 12.81
C SER A 12 -21.59 -16.36 11.92
N SER A 13 -22.81 -15.94 11.56
CA SER A 13 -23.02 -14.64 10.91
C SER A 13 -22.72 -13.46 11.84
N LEU A 14 -22.80 -13.67 13.16
CA LEU A 14 -22.45 -12.67 14.17
C LEU A 14 -20.96 -12.75 14.54
N VAL A 15 -20.36 -13.94 14.55
CA VAL A 15 -18.96 -14.18 14.86
C VAL A 15 -18.16 -14.35 13.58
N ALA A 16 -17.46 -13.30 13.16
CA ALA A 16 -16.50 -13.41 12.09
C ALA A 16 -15.33 -14.34 12.52
N GLY A 17 -15.14 -15.44 11.78
CA GLY A 17 -13.97 -16.33 11.87
C GLY A 17 -14.08 -17.54 12.82
N GLU A 18 -13.17 -18.52 12.61
CA GLU A 18 -12.93 -19.65 13.52
C GLU A 18 -12.11 -19.20 14.74
N GLY A 19 -12.74 -18.48 15.66
CA GLY A 19 -12.10 -17.97 16.88
C GLY A 19 -11.93 -19.02 18.00
N PHE A 20 -11.40 -18.55 19.15
CA PHE A 20 -11.31 -19.33 20.39
C PHE A 20 -12.69 -19.87 20.84
N LYS A 21 -12.74 -21.16 21.19
CA LYS A 21 -13.94 -21.86 21.70
C LYS A 21 -13.71 -22.27 23.15
N LEU A 22 -14.71 -22.04 24.02
CA LEU A 22 -14.66 -22.50 25.41
C LEU A 22 -14.79 -24.02 25.53
N ASP A 23 -15.60 -24.62 24.65
CA ASP A 23 -15.80 -26.05 24.57
C ASP A 23 -15.48 -26.53 23.14
N ASN A 24 -14.28 -27.08 22.98
CA ASN A 24 -13.80 -27.68 21.73
C ASN A 24 -13.96 -29.21 21.70
N ARG A 25 -14.70 -29.81 22.66
CA ARG A 25 -14.88 -31.27 22.71
C ARG A 25 -15.64 -31.74 21.47
N SER A 26 -14.99 -32.64 20.73
CA SER A 26 -15.61 -33.34 19.61
C SER A 26 -16.61 -34.36 20.12
N ILE A 27 -17.47 -34.82 19.22
CA ILE A 27 -18.46 -35.88 19.51
C ILE A 27 -17.74 -37.18 19.86
N GLU A 28 -16.65 -37.48 19.18
CA GLU A 28 -15.77 -38.60 19.52
C GLU A 28 -15.23 -38.47 20.96
N SER A 29 -14.73 -37.29 21.34
CA SER A 29 -14.22 -37.06 22.69
C SER A 29 -15.32 -37.22 23.75
N ASN A 30 -16.54 -36.73 23.48
CA ASN A 30 -17.68 -36.92 24.37
C ASN A 30 -18.09 -38.40 24.48
N LEU A 31 -18.12 -39.14 23.37
CA LEU A 31 -18.43 -40.57 23.37
C LEU A 31 -17.36 -41.38 24.12
N ALA A 32 -16.08 -41.06 23.93
CA ALA A 32 -14.98 -41.68 24.67
C ALA A 32 -15.07 -41.37 26.17
N PHE A 33 -15.44 -40.14 26.54
CA PHE A 33 -15.69 -39.77 27.93
C PHE A 33 -16.87 -40.56 28.54
N VAL A 34 -17.98 -40.68 27.80
CA VAL A 34 -19.14 -41.48 28.23
C VAL A 34 -18.76 -42.95 28.40
N GLU A 35 -17.95 -43.51 27.50
CA GLU A 35 -17.44 -44.87 27.61
C GLU A 35 -16.61 -45.05 28.89
N GLN A 36 -15.65 -44.16 29.14
CA GLN A 36 -14.82 -44.20 30.35
C GLN A 36 -15.67 -44.07 31.63
N TYR A 37 -16.67 -43.18 31.63
CA TYR A 37 -17.56 -43.02 32.77
C TYR A 37 -18.42 -44.26 32.99
N ALA A 38 -18.99 -44.83 31.93
CA ALA A 38 -19.84 -46.01 32.02
C ALA A 38 -19.07 -47.28 32.43
N ARG A 39 -17.76 -47.36 32.17
CA ARG A 39 -16.90 -48.45 32.68
C ARG A 39 -16.78 -48.47 34.20
N LEU A 40 -16.99 -47.34 34.87
CA LEU A 40 -16.95 -47.26 36.34
C LEU A 40 -18.26 -47.75 36.98
N ILE A 41 -19.31 -47.93 36.18
CA ILE A 41 -20.64 -48.31 36.67
C ILE A 41 -20.83 -49.80 36.42
N PRO A 42 -20.88 -50.65 37.47
CA PRO A 42 -21.14 -52.07 37.30
C PRO A 42 -22.56 -52.27 36.75
N TYR A 43 -22.70 -53.26 35.85
CA TYR A 43 -24.01 -53.66 35.36
C TYR A 43 -24.51 -54.86 36.16
N GLU A 44 -25.61 -54.68 36.90
CA GLU A 44 -26.26 -55.77 37.62
C GLU A 44 -27.32 -56.42 36.74
N ASP A 45 -27.11 -57.68 36.36
CA ASP A 45 -28.11 -58.47 35.64
C ASP A 45 -29.34 -58.71 36.55
N PRO A 46 -30.55 -58.29 36.13
CA PRO A 46 -31.78 -58.56 36.89
C PRO A 46 -32.07 -60.05 37.10
N ALA A 47 -31.44 -60.97 36.36
CA ALA A 47 -31.55 -62.41 36.56
C ALA A 47 -30.56 -62.98 37.62
N GLY A 48 -29.75 -62.14 38.28
CA GLY A 48 -28.87 -62.55 39.39
C GLY A 48 -27.67 -63.40 39.00
N ARG A 49 -27.36 -63.53 37.70
CA ARG A 49 -26.18 -64.25 37.20
C ARG A 49 -24.96 -63.34 37.26
N ARG A 50 -24.08 -63.59 38.24
CA ARG A 50 -22.74 -62.96 38.30
C ARG A 50 -21.77 -63.72 37.40
N ASP A 51 -21.98 -63.65 36.08
CA ASP A 51 -20.98 -64.11 35.13
C ASP A 51 -20.33 -62.88 34.47
N GLN A 52 -19.07 -62.66 34.83
CA GLN A 52 -18.13 -61.62 34.37
C GLN A 52 -18.44 -60.17 34.80
N GLU A 53 -17.37 -59.41 35.04
CA GLU A 53 -17.36 -58.00 35.45
C GLU A 53 -17.88 -57.10 34.32
N CYS A 54 -19.14 -57.27 33.91
CA CYS A 54 -19.77 -56.44 32.89
C CYS A 54 -20.08 -55.04 33.45
N THR A 55 -19.80 -54.03 32.64
CA THR A 55 -20.01 -52.63 32.96
C THR A 55 -21.09 -52.03 32.05
N TRP A 56 -21.62 -50.86 32.42
CA TRP A 56 -22.57 -50.16 31.55
C TRP A 56 -21.96 -49.75 30.20
N ALA A 57 -20.63 -49.64 30.09
CA ALA A 57 -19.97 -49.38 28.81
C ALA A 57 -20.18 -50.52 27.81
N ASP A 58 -20.15 -51.77 28.26
CA ASP A 58 -20.35 -52.95 27.41
C ASP A 58 -21.78 -52.97 26.82
N ILE A 59 -22.75 -52.43 27.56
CA ILE A 59 -24.14 -52.28 27.12
C ILE A 59 -24.30 -51.09 26.15
N LEU A 60 -23.74 -49.94 26.50
CA LEU A 60 -23.87 -48.72 25.68
C LEU A 60 -23.14 -48.84 24.33
N PHE A 61 -21.99 -49.53 24.29
CA PHE A 61 -21.14 -49.67 23.10
C PHE A 61 -21.16 -51.10 22.49
N MET A 62 -22.25 -51.85 22.74
CA MET A 62 -22.44 -53.20 22.20
C MET A 62 -22.36 -53.28 20.66
N GLY A 63 -22.10 -54.49 20.15
CA GLY A 63 -22.13 -54.76 18.70
C GLY A 63 -20.91 -54.24 17.92
N GLY A 64 -19.77 -54.05 18.60
CA GLY A 64 -18.53 -53.57 17.98
C GLY A 64 -18.60 -52.10 17.53
N ASN A 65 -19.50 -51.31 18.14
CA ASN A 65 -19.65 -49.89 17.85
C ASN A 65 -18.82 -49.08 18.85
N THR A 66 -17.55 -48.84 18.48
CA THR A 66 -16.65 -47.99 19.27
C THR A 66 -17.09 -46.51 19.21
N PRO A 67 -16.64 -45.66 20.16
CA PRO A 67 -16.85 -44.22 20.10
C PRO A 67 -16.52 -43.60 18.74
N GLN A 68 -15.42 -44.03 18.09
CA GLN A 68 -15.01 -43.55 16.77
C GLN A 68 -16.03 -43.89 15.69
N LYS A 69 -16.54 -45.12 15.69
CA LYS A 69 -17.50 -45.59 14.70
C LYS A 69 -18.85 -44.88 14.85
N LEU A 70 -19.29 -44.68 16.09
CA LEU A 70 -20.50 -43.90 16.39
C LEU A 70 -20.34 -42.42 16.03
N ALA A 71 -19.17 -41.83 16.27
CA ALA A 71 -18.87 -40.45 15.85
C ALA A 71 -18.89 -40.29 14.32
N ALA A 72 -18.33 -41.25 13.58
CA ALA A 72 -18.37 -41.26 12.12
C ALA A 72 -19.81 -41.36 11.59
N MET A 73 -20.64 -42.24 12.18
CA MET A 73 -22.07 -42.35 11.83
C MET A 73 -22.87 -41.10 12.20
N TYR A 74 -22.47 -40.37 13.24
CA TYR A 74 -23.09 -39.11 13.60
C TYR A 74 -22.80 -38.02 12.56
N GLN A 75 -21.54 -37.93 12.13
CA GLN A 75 -21.09 -36.94 11.14
C GLN A 75 -21.66 -37.21 9.76
N ASP A 76 -21.69 -38.48 9.34
CA ASP A 76 -22.24 -38.92 8.07
C ASP A 76 -23.41 -39.87 8.29
N ARG A 77 -24.62 -39.30 8.16
CA ARG A 77 -25.88 -40.04 8.30
C ARG A 77 -26.06 -41.12 7.24
N SER A 78 -25.34 -41.07 6.10
CA SER A 78 -25.43 -42.10 5.07
C SER A 78 -24.83 -43.45 5.51
N LEU A 79 -23.94 -43.43 6.50
CA LEU A 79 -23.33 -44.62 7.11
C LEU A 79 -24.28 -45.34 8.08
N ALA A 80 -25.42 -44.73 8.42
CA ALA A 80 -26.41 -45.31 9.32
C ALA A 80 -27.34 -46.26 8.56
N ALA A 81 -27.11 -47.58 8.68
CA ALA A 81 -27.90 -48.62 8.01
C ALA A 81 -29.34 -48.82 8.56
N GLY A 82 -29.84 -47.89 9.39
CA GLY A 82 -31.16 -47.99 10.04
C GLY A 82 -31.27 -49.08 11.12
N THR A 83 -30.16 -49.77 11.44
CA THR A 83 -30.08 -50.91 12.36
C THR A 83 -29.33 -50.59 13.66
N LEU A 84 -29.10 -49.29 13.95
CA LEU A 84 -28.42 -48.86 15.16
C LEU A 84 -29.24 -49.28 16.40
N TRP A 85 -28.54 -49.75 17.44
CA TRP A 85 -29.22 -50.14 18.67
C TRP A 85 -29.95 -48.95 19.32
N PRO A 86 -31.16 -49.14 19.88
CA PRO A 86 -31.97 -48.04 20.41
C PRO A 86 -31.25 -47.16 21.44
N GLN A 87 -30.46 -47.76 22.33
CA GLN A 87 -29.68 -47.03 23.33
C GLN A 87 -28.53 -46.21 22.72
N GLN A 88 -27.94 -46.67 21.62
CA GLN A 88 -26.92 -45.92 20.87
C GLN A 88 -27.57 -44.76 20.11
N ALA A 89 -28.72 -44.99 19.49
CA ALA A 89 -29.52 -43.94 18.85
C ALA A 89 -29.95 -42.87 19.86
N LEU A 90 -30.40 -43.28 21.06
CA LEU A 90 -30.74 -42.36 22.15
C LEU A 90 -29.52 -41.55 22.60
N LEU A 91 -28.36 -42.20 22.77
CA LEU A 91 -27.12 -41.51 23.13
C LEU A 91 -26.73 -40.44 22.09
N LEU A 92 -26.77 -40.77 20.80
CA LEU A 92 -26.49 -39.82 19.73
C LEU A 92 -27.52 -38.68 19.69
N ALA A 93 -28.81 -38.97 19.92
CA ALA A 93 -29.86 -37.96 20.01
C ALA A 93 -29.63 -36.99 21.18
N VAL A 94 -29.19 -37.48 22.34
CA VAL A 94 -28.81 -36.64 23.49
C VAL A 94 -27.62 -35.75 23.13
N LEU A 95 -26.59 -36.28 22.46
CA LEU A 95 -25.45 -35.49 22.02
C LEU A 95 -25.85 -34.40 21.02
N GLN A 96 -26.79 -34.68 20.10
CA GLN A 96 -27.37 -33.66 19.22
C GLN A 96 -28.07 -32.54 19.99
N MET A 97 -28.82 -32.87 21.05
CA MET A 97 -29.46 -31.85 21.88
C MET A 97 -28.44 -30.97 22.60
N LEU A 98 -27.29 -31.54 22.99
CA LEU A 98 -26.21 -30.82 23.67
C LEU A 98 -25.39 -29.89 22.74
N GLU A 99 -25.54 -29.99 21.42
CA GLU A 99 -24.87 -29.07 20.49
C GLU A 99 -25.38 -27.64 20.63
N THR A 100 -26.68 -27.44 20.90
CA THR A 100 -27.29 -26.11 21.07
C THR A 100 -26.66 -25.32 22.23
N PRO A 101 -26.64 -25.84 23.49
CA PRO A 101 -25.97 -25.13 24.58
C PRO A 101 -24.46 -25.00 24.36
N ARG A 102 -23.81 -25.96 23.68
CA ARG A 102 -22.39 -25.84 23.32
C ARG A 102 -22.14 -24.67 22.36
N ALA A 103 -22.99 -24.51 21.34
CA ALA A 103 -22.90 -23.40 20.38
C ALA A 103 -23.07 -22.04 21.08
N LEU A 104 -24.07 -21.93 21.96
CA LEU A 104 -24.29 -20.73 22.77
C LEU A 104 -23.12 -20.43 23.73
N LEU A 105 -22.56 -21.46 24.37
CA LEU A 105 -21.39 -21.32 25.23
C LEU A 105 -20.17 -20.84 24.44
N ASN A 106 -19.97 -21.36 23.23
CA ASN A 106 -18.86 -20.95 22.36
C ASN A 106 -19.03 -19.55 21.75
N TYR A 107 -20.25 -19.01 21.70
CA TYR A 107 -20.51 -17.61 21.35
C TYR A 107 -20.13 -16.64 22.50
N PHE A 108 -20.18 -17.10 23.75
CA PHE A 108 -20.00 -16.24 24.92
C PHE A 108 -18.69 -15.43 24.95
N PRO A 109 -17.49 -15.99 24.63
CA PRO A 109 -16.24 -15.22 24.63
C PRO A 109 -16.28 -14.03 23.68
N TYR A 110 -16.90 -14.21 22.52
CA TYR A 110 -17.08 -13.14 21.54
C TYR A 110 -17.99 -12.04 22.10
N ALA A 111 -19.14 -12.41 22.68
CA ALA A 111 -20.07 -11.44 23.27
C ALA A 111 -19.42 -10.68 24.44
N HIS A 112 -18.64 -11.37 25.26
CA HIS A 112 -17.87 -10.76 26.34
C HIS A 112 -16.84 -9.75 25.83
N ARG A 113 -16.10 -10.07 24.75
CA ARG A 113 -15.15 -9.14 24.12
C ARG A 113 -15.85 -7.89 23.60
N GLN A 114 -17.02 -8.04 22.97
CA GLN A 114 -17.84 -6.92 22.48
C GLN A 114 -18.30 -6.02 23.63
N LEU A 115 -18.83 -6.62 24.70
CA LEU A 115 -19.26 -5.93 25.90
C LEU A 115 -18.10 -5.09 26.47
N TYR A 116 -16.94 -5.72 26.64
CA TYR A 116 -15.76 -5.09 27.22
C TYR A 116 -15.26 -3.92 26.36
N TYR A 117 -15.10 -4.10 25.04
CA TYR A 117 -14.57 -3.04 24.17
C TYR A 117 -15.56 -1.90 23.95
N ARG A 118 -16.84 -2.19 23.70
CA ARG A 118 -17.82 -1.16 23.35
C ARG A 118 -18.50 -0.53 24.56
N GLN A 119 -18.97 -1.34 25.52
CA GLN A 119 -19.77 -0.83 26.63
C GLN A 119 -18.92 -0.38 27.82
N LEU A 120 -17.88 -1.15 28.17
CA LEU A 120 -17.02 -0.81 29.31
C LEU A 120 -15.94 0.22 28.94
N LEU A 121 -15.22 0.00 27.83
CA LEU A 121 -14.15 0.91 27.39
C LEU A 121 -14.63 2.06 26.49
N GLY A 122 -15.87 2.00 25.97
CA GLY A 122 -16.43 3.06 25.13
C GLY A 122 -15.75 3.21 23.77
N LEU A 123 -15.11 2.16 23.26
CA LEU A 123 -14.38 2.20 21.98
C LEU A 123 -15.34 1.91 20.82
N SER A 124 -15.18 2.65 19.74
CA SER A 124 -15.95 2.49 18.50
C SER A 124 -15.08 2.16 17.31
N GLU A 125 -15.72 1.56 16.31
CA GLU A 125 -15.21 1.35 14.97
C GLU A 125 -14.91 2.69 14.29
N ARG A 126 -13.90 2.69 13.41
CA ARG A 126 -13.67 3.83 12.52
C ARG A 126 -14.77 3.88 11.45
N ALA A 127 -15.34 5.07 11.27
CA ALA A 127 -16.29 5.33 10.19
C ALA A 127 -15.61 5.23 8.83
N ALA A 128 -16.40 5.07 7.78
CA ALA A 128 -15.93 5.13 6.41
C ALA A 128 -15.32 6.51 6.10
N GLU A 129 -14.14 6.54 5.51
CA GLU A 129 -13.48 7.76 5.03
C GLU A 129 -13.77 7.91 3.53
N PRO A 130 -14.23 9.08 3.05
CA PRO A 130 -14.56 9.26 1.65
C PRO A 130 -13.31 9.26 0.77
N ALA A 131 -13.43 8.70 -0.44
CA ALA A 131 -12.40 8.84 -1.47
C ALA A 131 -12.44 10.23 -2.11
N ARG A 132 -11.31 10.64 -2.69
CA ARG A 132 -11.18 11.88 -3.46
C ARG A 132 -10.70 11.61 -4.87
N VAL A 133 -11.05 12.50 -5.77
CA VAL A 133 -10.72 12.45 -7.19
C VAL A 133 -10.29 13.84 -7.65
N ALA A 134 -9.42 13.88 -8.67
CA ALA A 134 -9.03 15.11 -9.33
C ALA A 134 -9.85 15.22 -10.61
N LEU A 135 -10.55 16.34 -10.76
CA LEU A 135 -11.36 16.66 -11.93
C LEU A 135 -10.74 17.84 -12.67
N ALA A 136 -10.77 17.79 -14.00
CA ALA A 136 -10.49 18.92 -14.86
C ALA A 136 -11.68 19.20 -15.78
N PHE A 137 -11.85 20.48 -16.13
CA PHE A 137 -13.00 20.95 -16.87
C PHE A 137 -12.58 21.67 -18.14
N GLN A 138 -13.16 21.26 -19.26
CA GLN A 138 -13.00 21.91 -20.56
C GLN A 138 -14.30 22.61 -20.92
N LEU A 139 -14.19 23.86 -21.36
CA LEU A 139 -15.33 24.68 -21.75
C LEU A 139 -15.70 24.50 -23.22
N ALA A 140 -16.97 24.77 -23.54
CA ALA A 140 -17.41 24.92 -24.92
C ALA A 140 -16.76 26.17 -25.54
N ALA A 141 -16.46 26.15 -26.84
CA ALA A 141 -15.79 27.25 -27.54
C ALA A 141 -16.52 28.60 -27.46
N THR A 142 -17.83 28.59 -27.16
CA THR A 142 -18.66 29.79 -27.00
C THR A 142 -18.58 30.44 -25.61
N THR A 143 -18.00 29.75 -24.62
CA THR A 143 -18.04 30.13 -23.20
C THR A 143 -16.64 30.53 -22.74
N ALA A 144 -16.40 31.84 -22.61
CA ALA A 144 -15.07 32.34 -22.26
C ALA A 144 -14.62 31.94 -20.84
N GLU A 145 -15.53 32.00 -19.87
CA GLU A 145 -15.32 31.57 -18.48
C GLU A 145 -16.61 30.98 -17.91
N LEU A 146 -16.47 30.02 -16.98
CA LEU A 146 -17.61 29.35 -16.34
C LEU A 146 -17.33 29.11 -14.86
N LEU A 147 -18.22 29.59 -13.99
CA LEU A 147 -18.18 29.28 -12.56
C LEU A 147 -18.85 27.92 -12.31
N ILE A 148 -18.10 26.99 -11.74
CA ILE A 148 -18.59 25.71 -11.22
C ILE A 148 -18.60 25.83 -9.69
N PRO A 149 -19.77 25.91 -9.04
CA PRO A 149 -19.85 26.05 -7.59
C PRO A 149 -19.29 24.84 -6.84
N ALA A 150 -18.83 25.07 -5.60
CA ALA A 150 -18.61 24.00 -4.63
C ALA A 150 -19.87 23.14 -4.47
N ASP A 151 -19.69 21.89 -4.01
CA ASP A 151 -20.76 20.90 -3.82
C ASP A 151 -21.50 20.46 -5.09
N THR A 152 -21.08 20.92 -6.28
CA THR A 152 -21.64 20.45 -7.55
C THR A 152 -21.37 18.95 -7.70
N PRO A 153 -22.42 18.10 -7.85
CA PRO A 153 -22.27 16.65 -7.87
C PRO A 153 -21.92 16.10 -9.26
N PHE A 154 -21.00 15.13 -9.29
CA PHE A 154 -20.55 14.39 -10.47
C PHE A 154 -20.84 12.90 -10.28
N SER A 155 -21.32 12.26 -11.35
CA SER A 155 -21.70 10.85 -11.32
C SER A 155 -20.52 9.95 -11.69
N ALA A 156 -20.27 8.94 -10.87
CA ALA A 156 -19.26 7.91 -11.09
C ALA A 156 -19.88 6.51 -11.35
N GLY A 157 -21.17 6.47 -11.72
CA GLY A 157 -21.91 5.22 -11.93
C GLY A 157 -22.67 4.75 -10.70
N GLN A 158 -22.76 3.44 -10.52
CA GLN A 158 -23.46 2.79 -9.41
C GLN A 158 -22.57 1.71 -8.79
N ASP A 159 -22.75 1.44 -7.51
CA ASP A 159 -22.09 0.31 -6.85
C ASP A 159 -22.78 -1.03 -7.17
N ARG A 160 -22.28 -2.12 -6.58
CA ARG A 160 -22.82 -3.47 -6.78
C ARG A 160 -24.26 -3.64 -6.25
N GLN A 161 -24.72 -2.74 -5.40
CA GLN A 161 -26.06 -2.75 -4.81
C GLN A 161 -27.01 -1.80 -5.56
N GLY A 162 -26.53 -1.11 -6.61
CA GLY A 162 -27.29 -0.16 -7.42
C GLY A 162 -27.38 1.24 -6.81
N VAL A 163 -26.62 1.53 -5.75
CA VAL A 163 -26.58 2.86 -5.12
C VAL A 163 -25.70 3.78 -5.98
N PRO A 164 -26.16 4.99 -6.36
CA PRO A 164 -25.38 5.91 -7.18
C PRO A 164 -24.13 6.40 -6.43
N VAL A 165 -22.97 6.27 -7.05
CA VAL A 165 -21.71 6.80 -6.53
C VAL A 165 -21.52 8.21 -7.05
N GLN A 166 -21.46 9.18 -6.14
CA GLN A 166 -21.38 10.61 -6.46
C GLN A 166 -20.20 11.28 -5.75
N TYR A 167 -19.60 12.27 -6.41
CA TYR A 167 -18.53 13.10 -5.87
C TYR A 167 -18.93 14.57 -6.00
N ALA A 168 -18.66 15.39 -4.98
CA ALA A 168 -18.92 16.83 -5.00
C ALA A 168 -17.61 17.61 -5.09
N LEU A 169 -17.56 18.69 -5.87
CA LEU A 169 -16.41 19.60 -5.84
C LEU A 169 -16.16 20.14 -4.43
N ASP A 170 -14.91 20.11 -4.01
CA ASP A 170 -14.51 20.60 -2.68
C ASP A 170 -14.60 22.13 -2.58
N ARG A 171 -14.38 22.84 -3.70
CA ARG A 171 -14.44 24.31 -3.80
C ARG A 171 -14.98 24.76 -5.14
N SER A 172 -15.48 26.00 -5.17
CA SER A 172 -15.87 26.65 -6.41
C SER A 172 -14.65 26.90 -7.29
N LEU A 173 -14.80 26.67 -8.59
CA LEU A 173 -13.76 26.86 -9.60
C LEU A 173 -14.30 27.77 -10.71
N LEU A 174 -13.50 28.77 -11.12
CA LEU A 174 -13.75 29.53 -12.34
C LEU A 174 -12.89 28.92 -13.47
N ALA A 175 -13.52 28.12 -14.32
CA ALA A 175 -12.84 27.48 -15.45
C ALA A 175 -12.73 28.46 -16.64
N ASN A 176 -11.68 28.29 -17.45
CA ASN A 176 -11.41 29.07 -18.66
C ASN A 176 -10.82 28.18 -19.78
N HIS A 177 -10.27 28.76 -20.84
CA HIS A 177 -9.67 28.03 -21.97
C HIS A 177 -8.17 27.72 -21.81
N GLY A 178 -7.61 27.90 -20.61
CA GLY A 178 -6.20 27.66 -20.33
C GLY A 178 -5.82 26.18 -20.48
N GLU A 179 -4.78 25.91 -21.27
CA GLU A 179 -4.20 24.58 -21.45
C GLU A 179 -2.71 24.60 -21.13
N TRP A 180 -2.23 23.57 -20.44
CA TRP A 180 -0.80 23.37 -20.21
C TRP A 180 -0.15 23.01 -21.54
N SER A 181 0.81 23.82 -21.98
CA SER A 181 1.49 23.62 -23.26
C SER A 181 2.94 23.16 -23.07
N ASP A 182 3.59 23.60 -21.98
CA ASP A 182 5.04 23.46 -21.83
C ASP A 182 5.55 23.37 -20.42
N LEU A 183 6.67 22.66 -20.26
CA LEU A 183 7.45 22.62 -19.04
C LEU A 183 8.93 22.55 -19.36
N TYR A 184 9.65 23.54 -18.85
CA TYR A 184 11.08 23.69 -19.03
C TYR A 184 11.73 23.82 -17.64
N TRP A 185 12.99 23.46 -17.52
CA TRP A 185 13.73 23.73 -16.29
C TRP A 185 15.20 24.05 -16.54
N ARG A 186 15.80 24.76 -15.59
CA ARG A 186 17.22 25.09 -15.55
C ARG A 186 17.76 24.75 -14.16
N ARG A 187 18.90 24.08 -14.11
CA ARG A 187 19.58 23.82 -12.83
C ARG A 187 20.52 24.99 -12.49
N GLY A 188 20.58 25.34 -11.21
CA GLY A 188 21.54 26.31 -10.68
C GLY A 188 22.97 25.89 -11.04
N GLY A 189 23.78 26.86 -11.48
CA GLY A 189 25.14 26.64 -11.97
C GLY A 189 25.24 26.22 -13.43
N THR A 190 24.12 26.10 -14.16
CA THR A 190 24.13 25.76 -15.59
C THR A 190 23.33 26.74 -16.43
N ASP A 191 23.89 27.15 -17.57
CA ASP A 191 23.14 27.97 -18.53
C ASP A 191 22.21 27.15 -19.44
N ALA A 192 22.26 25.82 -19.34
CA ALA A 192 21.45 24.90 -20.11
C ALA A 192 19.95 24.96 -19.74
N LEU A 193 19.11 25.16 -20.75
CA LEU A 193 17.66 25.08 -20.63
C LEU A 193 17.19 23.70 -21.11
N TYR A 194 16.57 22.94 -20.22
CA TYR A 194 16.07 21.61 -20.53
C TYR A 194 14.57 21.64 -20.83
N ILE A 195 14.19 20.94 -21.90
CA ILE A 195 12.81 20.82 -22.38
C ILE A 195 12.23 19.52 -21.87
N ALA A 196 11.39 19.59 -20.83
CA ALA A 196 10.78 18.39 -20.25
C ALA A 196 9.41 18.06 -20.88
N TYR A 197 8.71 19.08 -21.37
CA TYR A 197 7.45 18.99 -22.11
C TYR A 197 7.34 20.17 -23.08
N ASP A 198 7.00 19.89 -24.33
CA ASP A 198 6.63 20.92 -25.29
C ASP A 198 5.66 20.35 -26.32
N ARG A 199 4.44 20.88 -26.32
CA ARG A 199 3.35 20.40 -27.17
C ARG A 199 3.60 20.64 -28.66
N GLU A 200 4.24 21.74 -29.04
CA GLU A 200 4.47 22.11 -30.44
C GLU A 200 5.65 21.35 -31.05
N GLN A 201 6.70 21.11 -30.25
CA GLN A 201 7.86 20.31 -30.66
C GLN A 201 7.61 18.80 -30.55
N GLY A 202 6.44 18.38 -30.07
CA GLY A 202 6.06 16.96 -29.96
C GLY A 202 6.75 16.22 -28.80
N VAL A 203 7.32 16.94 -27.84
CA VAL A 203 7.91 16.35 -26.63
C VAL A 203 6.78 16.07 -25.63
N LEU A 204 6.31 14.83 -25.60
CA LEU A 204 5.20 14.42 -24.74
C LEU A 204 5.61 14.19 -23.29
N TRP A 205 4.70 14.46 -22.36
CA TRP A 205 4.87 14.10 -20.96
C TRP A 205 4.69 12.58 -20.79
N PRO A 206 5.62 11.87 -20.10
CA PRO A 206 5.52 10.43 -19.93
C PRO A 206 4.36 10.04 -18.99
N GLU A 207 3.65 8.96 -19.32
CA GLU A 207 2.51 8.47 -18.50
C GLU A 207 2.93 8.04 -17.09
N GLN A 208 4.14 7.50 -16.93
CA GLN A 208 4.70 7.11 -15.63
C GLN A 208 5.15 8.32 -14.79
N GLY A 209 5.00 9.54 -15.31
CA GLY A 209 5.52 10.74 -14.71
C GLY A 209 7.02 10.91 -14.89
N ARG A 210 7.50 12.07 -14.46
CA ARG A 210 8.91 12.43 -14.52
C ARG A 210 9.33 13.13 -13.24
N ARG A 211 10.51 12.78 -12.74
CA ARG A 211 11.14 13.53 -11.65
C ARG A 211 11.58 14.90 -12.12
N LEU A 212 11.18 15.95 -11.40
CA LEU A 212 11.64 17.30 -11.71
C LEU A 212 13.16 17.39 -11.62
N PHE A 213 13.75 18.10 -12.57
CA PHE A 213 15.20 18.23 -12.73
C PHE A 213 15.94 16.89 -12.92
N GLY A 214 15.24 15.80 -13.25
CA GLY A 214 15.88 14.51 -13.57
C GLY A 214 16.73 14.56 -14.85
N ALA A 215 17.46 13.49 -15.13
CA ALA A 215 18.22 13.37 -16.36
C ALA A 215 17.29 13.40 -17.60
N LEU A 216 17.67 14.17 -18.61
CA LEU A 216 16.99 14.28 -19.89
C LEU A 216 17.96 13.93 -21.04
N PRO A 217 17.46 13.39 -22.16
CA PRO A 217 18.27 13.19 -23.36
C PRO A 217 18.95 14.49 -23.82
N GLU A 218 20.17 14.42 -24.35
CA GLU A 218 20.91 15.60 -24.82
C GLU A 218 20.15 16.42 -25.87
N GLN A 219 19.33 15.76 -26.69
CA GLN A 219 18.48 16.40 -27.71
C GLN A 219 17.40 17.32 -27.11
N GLN A 220 17.08 17.17 -25.83
CA GLN A 220 16.11 17.97 -25.08
C GLN A 220 16.80 19.06 -24.25
N CYS A 221 18.05 19.39 -24.57
CA CYS A 221 18.83 20.45 -23.96
C CYS A 221 19.12 21.55 -24.99
N ARG A 222 18.76 22.79 -24.68
CA ARG A 222 19.20 23.98 -25.42
C ARG A 222 20.32 24.64 -24.63
N LEU A 223 21.53 24.63 -25.19
CA LEU A 223 22.64 25.41 -24.66
C LEU A 223 22.34 26.90 -24.86
N GLY A 224 22.43 27.68 -23.78
CA GLY A 224 22.46 29.14 -23.87
C GLY A 224 23.64 29.60 -24.73
N THR A 225 23.59 30.85 -25.22
CA THR A 225 24.71 31.49 -25.91
C THR A 225 25.98 31.32 -25.07
N GLY A 226 26.94 30.57 -25.59
CA GLY A 226 28.00 29.95 -24.80
C GLY A 226 28.86 30.92 -24.01
N GLU A 227 28.65 30.93 -22.69
CA GLU A 227 29.70 31.22 -21.71
C GLU A 227 29.67 30.09 -20.68
N THR A 228 30.56 29.11 -20.83
CA THR A 228 30.85 28.14 -19.78
C THR A 228 31.61 28.85 -18.66
N PHE A 229 30.96 29.07 -17.52
CA PHE A 229 31.64 29.50 -16.31
C PHE A 229 32.38 28.30 -15.69
N ASP A 230 33.71 28.39 -15.55
CA ASP A 230 34.60 27.33 -15.06
C ASP A 230 34.39 26.95 -13.58
N GLU A 231 33.48 27.60 -12.85
CA GLU A 231 33.15 27.26 -11.46
C GLU A 231 31.64 27.40 -11.16
N PRO A 232 31.02 26.44 -10.44
CA PRO A 232 29.64 26.57 -9.98
C PRO A 232 29.53 27.73 -8.98
N ARG A 233 28.80 28.78 -9.35
CA ARG A 233 28.50 29.89 -8.43
C ARG A 233 27.60 29.35 -7.30
N ALA A 234 28.13 29.32 -6.08
CA ALA A 234 27.32 29.04 -4.89
C ALA A 234 26.18 30.07 -4.76
N ASN A 235 24.95 29.61 -4.48
CA ASN A 235 23.66 30.34 -4.38
C ASN A 235 22.78 30.46 -5.64
N GLU A 236 23.01 29.69 -6.71
CA GLU A 236 22.05 29.70 -7.83
C GLU A 236 20.84 28.78 -7.58
N LYS A 237 19.64 29.34 -7.72
CA LYS A 237 18.35 28.65 -7.54
C LYS A 237 18.04 27.75 -8.74
N ASP A 238 17.38 26.63 -8.50
CA ASP A 238 16.83 25.79 -9.56
C ASP A 238 15.54 26.46 -10.09
N LEU A 239 15.39 26.55 -11.42
CA LEU A 239 14.29 27.28 -12.07
C LEU A 239 13.38 26.33 -12.83
N LEU A 240 12.07 26.39 -12.55
CA LEU A 240 11.03 25.65 -13.25
C LEU A 240 10.14 26.63 -14.00
N TYR A 241 9.93 26.41 -15.29
CA TYR A 241 9.09 27.25 -16.15
C TYR A 241 7.88 26.46 -16.63
N LEU A 242 6.70 27.06 -16.54
CA LEU A 242 5.43 26.51 -16.99
C LEU A 242 4.82 27.43 -18.04
N GLY A 243 4.58 26.88 -19.23
CA GLY A 243 3.93 27.58 -20.33
C GLY A 243 2.47 27.15 -20.46
N PHE A 244 1.60 28.13 -20.66
CA PHE A 244 0.17 27.92 -20.86
C PHE A 244 -0.33 28.66 -22.10
N ALA A 245 -1.23 28.02 -22.85
CA ALA A 245 -1.91 28.60 -24.00
C ALA A 245 -3.38 28.90 -23.68
N GLY A 246 -3.97 29.88 -24.35
CA GLY A 246 -5.42 30.17 -24.26
C GLY A 246 -5.87 30.94 -23.01
N LEU A 247 -4.95 31.33 -22.12
CA LEU A 247 -5.23 32.18 -20.97
C LEU A 247 -5.30 33.66 -21.36
N ARG A 248 -6.17 34.42 -20.68
CA ARG A 248 -6.25 35.88 -20.83
C ARG A 248 -5.82 36.60 -19.54
N PRO A 249 -5.26 37.81 -19.64
CA PRO A 249 -4.93 38.61 -18.46
C PRO A 249 -6.15 38.85 -17.56
N GLY A 250 -5.97 38.77 -16.24
CA GLY A 250 -7.04 38.92 -15.25
C GLY A 250 -7.85 37.65 -14.94
N GLN A 251 -7.70 36.57 -15.71
CA GLN A 251 -8.36 35.29 -15.42
C GLN A 251 -7.68 34.56 -14.26
N THR A 252 -8.39 33.59 -13.66
CA THR A 252 -7.82 32.73 -12.61
C THR A 252 -7.22 31.47 -13.23
N LEU A 253 -5.94 31.21 -13.02
CA LEU A 253 -5.33 29.93 -13.35
C LEU A 253 -5.50 28.98 -12.17
N SER A 254 -6.18 27.86 -12.40
CA SER A 254 -6.31 26.78 -11.40
C SER A 254 -5.71 25.50 -11.95
N LEU A 255 -4.83 24.90 -11.16
CA LEU A 255 -4.07 23.73 -11.50
C LEU A 255 -4.31 22.64 -10.45
N PHE A 256 -4.32 21.39 -10.88
CA PHE A 256 -4.15 20.27 -9.96
C PHE A 256 -2.86 19.52 -10.32
N TRP A 257 -1.94 19.47 -9.36
CA TRP A 257 -0.69 18.74 -9.49
C TRP A 257 -0.89 17.31 -9.00
N GLN A 258 -0.67 16.33 -9.88
CA GLN A 258 -0.52 14.94 -9.48
C GLN A 258 0.96 14.62 -9.37
N LEU A 259 1.44 14.46 -8.15
CA LEU A 259 2.84 14.22 -7.84
C LEU A 259 3.03 13.35 -6.60
N GLN A 260 4.20 12.74 -6.52
CA GLN A 260 4.75 12.12 -5.34
C GLN A 260 5.95 12.95 -4.90
N GLY A 261 5.76 13.72 -3.83
CA GLY A 261 6.81 14.56 -3.29
C GLY A 261 7.68 13.82 -2.28
N ALA A 262 8.97 14.11 -2.37
CA ALA A 262 9.94 13.68 -1.39
C ALA A 262 9.97 14.69 -0.25
N LYS A 263 10.24 15.96 -0.54
CA LYS A 263 10.45 17.04 0.43
C LYS A 263 9.67 18.28 0.01
N ALA A 264 9.18 19.03 1.00
CA ALA A 264 8.60 20.35 0.74
C ALA A 264 9.69 21.30 0.22
N LEU A 265 9.47 21.83 -0.97
CA LEU A 265 10.39 22.75 -1.63
C LEU A 265 10.03 24.18 -1.24
N ASN A 266 11.05 24.98 -0.92
CA ASN A 266 10.89 26.41 -0.74
C ASN A 266 10.91 27.05 -2.13
N MET A 267 9.74 27.51 -2.58
CA MET A 267 9.57 28.08 -3.91
C MET A 267 8.94 29.46 -3.84
N THR A 268 9.35 30.33 -4.76
CA THR A 268 8.71 31.62 -5.02
C THR A 268 8.29 31.69 -6.48
N TRP A 269 7.08 32.17 -6.74
CA TRP A 269 6.48 32.23 -8.06
C TRP A 269 6.60 33.61 -8.69
N GLN A 270 6.94 33.62 -9.98
CA GLN A 270 7.00 34.78 -10.84
C GLN A 270 6.24 34.54 -12.14
N TYR A 271 5.87 35.62 -12.80
CA TYR A 271 5.25 35.60 -14.13
C TYR A 271 6.02 36.52 -15.08
N ALA A 272 5.92 36.26 -16.38
CA ALA A 272 6.47 37.14 -17.41
C ALA A 272 5.48 38.27 -17.71
N ASP A 273 5.88 39.52 -17.46
CA ASP A 273 5.10 40.71 -17.77
C ASP A 273 5.13 41.06 -19.27
N ALA A 274 4.30 42.03 -19.67
CA ALA A 274 4.21 42.52 -21.04
C ALA A 274 5.49 43.19 -21.55
N GLN A 275 6.42 43.55 -20.66
CA GLN A 275 7.71 44.16 -21.00
C GLN A 275 8.83 43.10 -21.12
N GLY A 276 8.56 41.82 -20.88
CA GLY A 276 9.54 40.75 -20.93
C GLY A 276 10.42 40.66 -19.68
N HIS A 277 9.92 41.08 -18.52
CA HIS A 277 10.59 40.91 -17.23
C HIS A 277 9.83 39.94 -16.32
N TRP A 278 10.55 39.40 -15.33
CA TRP A 278 9.98 38.54 -14.30
C TRP A 278 9.46 39.37 -13.12
N ALA A 279 8.16 39.31 -12.87
CA ALA A 279 7.48 39.99 -11.77
C ALA A 279 6.92 38.97 -10.74
N PRO A 280 6.81 39.33 -9.44
CA PRO A 280 6.34 38.40 -8.40
C PRO A 280 4.84 38.08 -8.50
N LEU A 281 4.48 36.80 -8.33
CA LEU A 281 3.09 36.31 -8.36
C LEU A 281 2.57 35.88 -6.97
N ASP A 282 3.47 35.61 -6.03
CA ASP A 282 3.20 34.94 -4.74
C ASP A 282 2.04 35.56 -3.93
N ALA A 283 1.79 36.87 -4.05
CA ALA A 283 0.71 37.56 -3.33
C ALA A 283 -0.70 37.01 -3.64
N THR A 284 -0.90 36.39 -4.80
CA THR A 284 -2.19 35.81 -5.23
C THR A 284 -2.20 34.29 -5.26
N VAL A 285 -1.04 33.64 -4.98
CA VAL A 285 -0.88 32.20 -5.07
C VAL A 285 -1.53 31.54 -3.86
N ILE A 286 -2.40 30.57 -4.13
CA ILE A 286 -2.94 29.64 -3.14
C ILE A 286 -2.35 28.26 -3.49
N ASP A 287 -1.41 27.80 -2.68
CA ASP A 287 -0.72 26.52 -2.87
C ASP A 287 -1.16 25.49 -1.82
N GLU A 288 -1.86 24.44 -2.25
CA GLU A 288 -2.23 23.30 -1.39
C GLU A 288 -1.27 22.11 -1.52
N THR A 289 -0.32 22.18 -2.44
CA THR A 289 0.73 21.17 -2.66
C THR A 289 1.80 21.19 -1.58
N ALA A 290 1.82 22.24 -0.74
CA ALA A 290 2.80 22.48 0.30
C ALA A 290 4.24 22.50 -0.26
N GLY A 291 4.48 23.31 -1.30
CA GLY A 291 5.77 23.37 -1.97
C GLY A 291 6.07 22.10 -2.77
N LEU A 292 5.09 21.61 -3.55
CA LEU A 292 5.18 20.37 -4.34
C LEU A 292 5.54 19.11 -3.52
N PHE A 293 5.20 19.08 -2.22
CA PHE A 293 5.39 17.92 -1.36
C PHE A 293 4.30 16.85 -1.55
N ARG A 294 3.07 17.28 -1.86
CA ARG A 294 1.93 16.39 -2.07
C ARG A 294 1.12 16.83 -3.28
N SER A 295 0.40 15.88 -3.86
CA SER A 295 -0.62 16.20 -4.86
C SER A 295 -1.65 17.18 -4.28
N GLY A 296 -2.09 18.15 -5.08
CA GLY A 296 -2.98 19.19 -4.59
C GLY A 296 -3.29 20.26 -5.61
N CYS A 297 -4.26 21.11 -5.26
CA CYS A 297 -4.62 22.28 -6.04
C CYS A 297 -3.60 23.40 -5.87
N TRP A 298 -3.36 24.12 -6.94
CA TRP A 298 -2.60 25.37 -6.96
C TRP A 298 -3.39 26.37 -7.78
N SER A 299 -3.57 27.60 -7.30
CA SER A 299 -4.28 28.62 -8.07
C SER A 299 -3.67 30.00 -7.89
N ALA A 300 -3.74 30.82 -8.93
CA ALA A 300 -3.36 32.22 -8.88
C ALA A 300 -4.25 33.06 -9.80
N ILE A 301 -4.46 34.32 -9.42
CA ILE A 301 -5.11 35.30 -10.29
C ILE A 301 -4.04 35.87 -11.21
N LEU A 302 -4.20 35.72 -12.51
CA LEU A 302 -3.23 36.22 -13.47
C LEU A 302 -3.27 37.75 -13.51
N PRO A 303 -2.13 38.43 -13.31
CA PRO A 303 -2.05 39.88 -13.39
C PRO A 303 -2.50 40.40 -14.77
N LYS A 304 -2.99 41.64 -14.82
CA LYS A 304 -3.51 42.23 -16.07
C LYS A 304 -2.42 42.56 -17.10
N ASP A 305 -1.19 42.67 -16.64
CA ASP A 305 0.02 42.94 -17.42
C ASP A 305 0.75 41.66 -17.83
N ILE A 306 0.19 40.46 -17.59
CA ILE A 306 0.79 39.21 -18.07
C ILE A 306 0.72 39.16 -19.60
N GLY A 307 1.85 38.85 -20.26
CA GLY A 307 1.88 38.53 -21.69
C GLY A 307 1.53 39.64 -22.69
N GLY A 308 1.02 40.80 -22.28
CA GLY A 308 0.65 41.90 -23.20
C GLY A 308 -0.59 41.63 -24.07
N ASP A 309 -1.19 42.70 -24.60
CA ASP A 309 -2.45 42.63 -25.39
C ASP A 309 -2.30 41.82 -26.71
N ASP A 310 -1.06 41.66 -27.19
CA ASP A 310 -0.65 40.77 -28.28
C ASP A 310 0.31 39.67 -27.74
N ALA A 311 -0.22 38.74 -26.94
CA ALA A 311 0.52 37.68 -26.22
C ALA A 311 1.41 36.73 -27.05
N GLY A 312 1.63 37.01 -28.34
CA GLY A 312 2.46 36.26 -29.28
C GLY A 312 3.66 36.99 -29.88
N ALA A 313 3.90 38.28 -29.62
CA ALA A 313 4.91 39.04 -30.38
C ALA A 313 6.28 39.21 -29.68
N LEU A 314 6.34 39.41 -28.36
CA LEU A 314 7.62 39.53 -27.65
C LEU A 314 8.08 38.17 -27.12
N ALA A 315 9.35 37.85 -27.35
CA ALA A 315 10.00 36.69 -26.76
C ALA A 315 10.12 36.90 -25.24
N PRO A 316 9.61 35.98 -24.41
CA PRO A 316 9.84 36.04 -22.97
C PRO A 316 11.33 35.97 -22.64
N PRO A 317 11.73 36.46 -21.44
CA PRO A 317 13.11 36.33 -20.97
C PRO A 317 13.56 34.85 -20.93
N ASP A 318 14.88 34.64 -20.86
CA ASP A 318 15.50 33.32 -20.75
C ASP A 318 15.35 32.40 -21.99
N GLY A 319 15.04 32.96 -23.17
CA GLY A 319 15.01 32.21 -24.44
C GLY A 319 13.80 31.28 -24.62
N LEU A 320 12.71 31.58 -23.89
CA LEU A 320 11.46 30.82 -23.94
C LEU A 320 10.66 31.14 -25.23
N PRO A 321 9.87 30.20 -25.76
CA PRO A 321 9.01 30.45 -26.91
C PRO A 321 7.93 31.54 -26.66
N PRO A 322 7.67 32.43 -27.64
CA PRO A 322 6.56 33.39 -27.58
C PRO A 322 5.20 32.69 -27.77
N GLY A 323 4.10 33.41 -27.53
CA GLY A 323 2.73 32.88 -27.76
C GLY A 323 2.11 32.15 -26.57
N ARG A 324 2.80 32.14 -25.42
CA ARG A 324 2.42 31.40 -24.21
C ARG A 324 2.50 32.32 -23.00
N CYS A 325 1.60 32.13 -22.04
CA CYS A 325 1.71 32.74 -20.72
C CYS A 325 2.70 31.92 -19.88
N TRP A 326 3.79 32.55 -19.43
CA TRP A 326 4.84 31.88 -18.69
C TRP A 326 4.80 32.21 -17.20
N LEU A 327 4.84 31.15 -16.40
CA LEU A 327 5.10 31.19 -14.96
C LEU A 327 6.46 30.57 -14.67
N ARG A 328 7.16 31.11 -13.67
CA ARG A 328 8.45 30.60 -13.21
C ARG A 328 8.43 30.38 -11.70
N ALA A 329 8.79 29.18 -11.26
CA ALA A 329 9.09 28.91 -9.86
C ALA A 329 10.61 28.91 -9.65
N LEU A 330 11.06 29.68 -8.67
CA LEU A 330 12.45 29.67 -8.20
C LEU A 330 12.53 28.80 -6.95
N ILE A 331 13.38 27.79 -6.99
CA ILE A 331 13.48 26.78 -5.94
C ILE A 331 14.80 26.93 -5.21
N ASP A 332 14.71 27.17 -3.90
CA ASP A 332 15.88 27.25 -3.02
C ASP A 332 16.36 25.83 -2.71
N ASN A 333 17.33 25.35 -3.48
CA ASN A 333 17.93 24.04 -3.25
C ASN A 333 19.31 24.17 -2.60
N ALA A 334 19.38 23.86 -1.30
CA ALA A 334 20.56 24.11 -0.48
C ALA A 334 21.62 22.99 -0.50
N ALA A 335 21.38 21.83 -1.12
CA ALA A 335 22.38 20.77 -1.19
C ALA A 335 22.11 19.73 -2.28
N ALA A 336 23.17 19.16 -2.84
CA ALA A 336 23.07 17.92 -3.60
C ALA A 336 22.49 16.82 -2.69
N PRO A 337 21.50 16.04 -3.16
CA PRO A 337 20.94 14.96 -2.37
C PRO A 337 22.02 13.97 -1.93
N ALA A 338 21.83 13.38 -0.74
CA ALA A 338 22.61 12.22 -0.32
C ALA A 338 22.44 11.07 -1.33
N VAL A 339 23.48 10.25 -1.46
CA VAL A 339 23.60 9.17 -2.46
C VAL A 339 22.29 8.39 -2.60
N GLY A 340 21.66 8.47 -3.79
CA GLY A 340 20.58 7.58 -4.24
C GLY A 340 19.13 8.08 -4.10
N ALA A 341 18.83 9.10 -3.29
CA ALA A 341 17.45 9.60 -3.11
C ALA A 341 17.35 11.10 -3.47
N SER A 342 16.45 11.48 -4.38
CA SER A 342 16.31 12.88 -4.81
C SER A 342 15.28 13.64 -3.97
N ASP A 343 15.61 14.89 -3.63
CA ASP A 343 14.72 15.83 -2.93
C ASP A 343 13.55 16.33 -3.82
N TYR A 344 13.64 16.12 -5.14
CA TYR A 344 12.64 16.57 -6.10
C TYR A 344 11.48 15.57 -6.28
N PRO A 345 10.25 16.09 -6.44
CA PRO A 345 9.06 15.27 -6.65
C PRO A 345 9.07 14.58 -8.00
N VAL A 346 8.40 13.43 -8.07
CA VAL A 346 7.96 12.82 -9.33
C VAL A 346 6.60 13.40 -9.68
N VAL A 347 6.50 14.08 -10.81
CA VAL A 347 5.25 14.66 -11.30
C VAL A 347 4.65 13.71 -12.33
N PHE A 348 3.47 13.16 -12.03
CA PHE A 348 2.73 12.29 -12.93
C PHE A 348 1.96 13.08 -13.98
N GLY A 349 1.52 14.28 -13.62
CA GLY A 349 1.01 15.26 -14.59
C GLY A 349 0.38 16.47 -13.94
N LEU A 350 -0.09 17.37 -14.78
CA LEU A 350 -0.66 18.65 -14.41
C LEU A 350 -1.99 18.84 -15.14
N LEU A 351 -3.06 19.13 -14.39
CA LEU A 351 -4.36 19.46 -14.94
C LEU A 351 -4.59 20.96 -14.89
N THR A 352 -4.99 21.56 -16.01
CA THR A 352 -5.59 22.92 -16.01
C THR A 352 -7.08 22.86 -15.72
N ASN A 353 -7.61 23.94 -15.14
CA ASN A 353 -8.94 23.96 -14.53
C ASN A 353 -9.15 22.76 -13.58
N GLY A 354 -8.09 22.40 -12.85
CA GLY A 354 -8.08 21.25 -11.94
C GLY A 354 -8.70 21.61 -10.59
N MET A 355 -9.59 20.76 -10.08
CA MET A 355 -10.14 20.84 -8.72
C MET A 355 -10.39 19.45 -8.16
N THR A 356 -10.29 19.29 -6.84
CA THR A 356 -10.64 18.03 -6.18
C THR A 356 -12.14 17.91 -5.96
N ALA A 357 -12.63 16.67 -5.98
CA ALA A 357 -13.96 16.32 -5.56
C ALA A 357 -13.94 15.17 -4.56
N THR A 358 -14.81 15.24 -3.54
CA THR A 358 -14.91 14.25 -2.46
C THR A 358 -16.18 13.42 -2.60
N MET A 359 -16.06 12.11 -2.35
CA MET A 359 -17.17 11.17 -2.39
C MET A 359 -18.27 11.55 -1.40
N GLN A 360 -19.52 11.52 -1.87
CA GLN A 360 -20.70 11.76 -1.05
C GLN A 360 -21.21 10.46 -0.41
N ASN A 361 -21.69 10.56 0.83
CA ASN A 361 -22.36 9.49 1.57
C ASN A 361 -21.63 8.12 1.59
N PRO A 362 -20.34 8.06 1.96
CA PRO A 362 -19.55 6.82 1.90
C PRO A 362 -20.14 5.69 2.76
N ALA A 363 -20.85 6.01 3.86
CA ALA A 363 -21.48 5.02 4.73
C ALA A 363 -22.68 4.27 4.09
N ALA A 364 -23.26 4.80 3.01
CA ALA A 364 -24.37 4.18 2.31
C ALA A 364 -23.93 3.30 1.13
N LEU A 365 -22.64 3.29 0.80
CA LEU A 365 -22.09 2.56 -0.34
C LEU A 365 -21.58 1.19 0.07
N ASP A 366 -21.53 0.28 -0.90
CA ASP A 366 -20.87 -1.00 -0.72
C ASP A 366 -19.38 -0.83 -0.32
N PRO A 367 -18.87 -1.60 0.68
CA PRO A 367 -17.48 -1.47 1.13
C PRO A 367 -16.43 -1.62 0.02
N SER A 368 -16.74 -2.37 -1.06
CA SER A 368 -15.83 -2.54 -2.19
C SER A 368 -15.62 -1.26 -3.00
N SER A 369 -16.60 -0.36 -3.00
CA SER A 369 -16.51 0.97 -3.64
C SER A 369 -15.53 1.91 -2.94
N LEU A 370 -15.20 1.63 -1.68
CA LEU A 370 -14.25 2.42 -0.89
C LEU A 370 -12.87 1.76 -0.81
N SER A 371 -12.80 0.43 -0.90
CA SER A 371 -11.53 -0.29 -0.86
C SER A 371 -10.82 -0.35 -2.21
N GLN A 372 -11.55 -0.19 -3.32
CA GLN A 372 -10.97 -0.11 -4.65
C GLN A 372 -11.01 1.34 -5.16
N PRO A 373 -9.89 1.84 -5.72
CA PRO A 373 -9.90 3.17 -6.31
C PRO A 373 -10.81 3.18 -7.54
N LEU A 374 -11.63 4.22 -7.69
CA LEU A 374 -12.41 4.48 -8.89
C LEU A 374 -11.45 4.55 -10.08
N PRO A 375 -11.64 3.74 -11.14
CA PRO A 375 -10.75 3.74 -12.29
C PRO A 375 -10.67 5.12 -12.96
N ALA A 376 -9.54 5.40 -13.61
CA ALA A 376 -9.40 6.61 -14.44
C ALA A 376 -10.50 6.70 -15.50
N ASN A 377 -10.92 7.92 -15.82
CA ASN A 377 -11.93 8.28 -16.81
C ASN A 377 -13.33 7.71 -16.56
N SER A 378 -13.68 7.40 -15.30
CA SER A 378 -15.01 6.91 -14.94
C SER A 378 -16.05 8.03 -14.84
N MET A 379 -15.65 9.24 -14.46
CA MET A 379 -16.56 10.40 -14.37
C MET A 379 -16.57 11.19 -15.68
N ALA A 380 -17.63 11.01 -16.46
CA ALA A 380 -17.79 11.69 -17.74
C ALA A 380 -18.64 12.97 -17.67
N GLN A 381 -19.53 13.09 -16.68
CA GLN A 381 -20.52 14.17 -16.65
C GLN A 381 -20.98 14.53 -15.22
N PRO A 382 -21.40 15.79 -15.01
CA PRO A 382 -22.09 16.18 -13.79
C PRO A 382 -23.45 15.49 -13.69
N VAL A 383 -23.99 15.35 -12.47
CA VAL A 383 -25.33 14.78 -12.25
C VAL A 383 -26.42 15.64 -12.88
N SER A 384 -26.23 16.97 -12.85
CA SER A 384 -27.08 17.93 -13.55
C SER A 384 -26.27 18.62 -14.64
N ALA A 385 -26.83 18.74 -15.85
CA ALA A 385 -26.14 19.37 -16.97
C ALA A 385 -25.78 20.84 -16.66
N ILE A 386 -24.53 21.22 -16.93
CA ILE A 386 -24.02 22.58 -16.72
C ILE A 386 -23.84 23.23 -18.09
N ALA A 387 -24.62 24.28 -18.37
CA ALA A 387 -24.52 25.00 -19.64
C ALA A 387 -23.12 25.61 -19.82
N GLY A 388 -22.49 25.36 -20.98
CA GLY A 388 -21.16 25.87 -21.31
C GLY A 388 -19.99 24.96 -20.91
N LEU A 389 -20.23 23.88 -20.16
CA LEU A 389 -19.24 22.83 -19.91
C LEU A 389 -19.23 21.85 -21.09
N SER A 390 -18.06 21.61 -21.68
CA SER A 390 -17.88 20.68 -22.80
C SER A 390 -17.53 19.28 -22.32
N LYS A 391 -16.54 19.17 -21.42
CA LYS A 391 -16.02 17.88 -20.95
C LYS A 391 -15.54 17.95 -19.51
N THR A 392 -15.78 16.86 -18.77
CA THR A 392 -15.13 16.58 -17.48
C THR A 392 -14.11 15.47 -17.67
N LEU A 393 -12.92 15.66 -17.10
CA LEU A 393 -11.81 14.73 -17.18
C LEU A 393 -11.40 14.28 -15.79
N GLN A 394 -11.16 12.98 -15.63
CA GLN A 394 -10.58 12.37 -14.44
C GLN A 394 -9.45 11.43 -14.90
N PRO A 395 -8.25 11.95 -15.19
CA PRO A 395 -7.18 11.14 -15.78
C PRO A 395 -6.56 10.13 -14.81
N TRP A 396 -6.68 10.34 -13.49
CA TRP A 396 -6.09 9.46 -12.47
C TRP A 396 -7.18 8.79 -11.63
N PRO A 397 -6.92 7.57 -11.11
CA PRO A 397 -7.83 6.90 -10.19
C PRO A 397 -8.14 7.73 -8.95
N SER A 398 -9.26 7.44 -8.27
CA SER A 398 -9.50 8.03 -6.95
C SER A 398 -8.43 7.60 -5.95
N TRP A 399 -8.15 8.45 -4.96
CA TRP A 399 -7.26 8.12 -3.85
C TRP A 399 -7.97 8.32 -2.51
N GLY A 400 -7.35 7.80 -1.44
CA GLY A 400 -8.03 7.69 -0.16
C GLY A 400 -9.18 6.70 -0.25
N GLY A 401 -10.26 6.95 0.48
CA GLY A 401 -11.34 5.99 0.59
C GLY A 401 -10.96 4.88 1.56
N ARG A 402 -11.70 4.75 2.65
CA ARG A 402 -11.59 3.60 3.53
C ARG A 402 -12.99 3.12 3.89
N PRO A 403 -13.30 1.82 3.72
CA PRO A 403 -14.56 1.29 4.21
C PRO A 403 -14.65 1.47 5.72
N ALA A 404 -15.89 1.46 6.23
CA ALA A 404 -16.10 1.37 7.66
C ALA A 404 -15.35 0.14 8.21
N GLU A 405 -14.74 0.31 9.37
CA GLU A 405 -13.91 -0.72 9.95
C GLU A 405 -14.72 -1.98 10.24
N VAL A 406 -14.29 -3.10 9.65
CA VAL A 406 -14.87 -4.40 9.93
C VAL A 406 -14.50 -4.84 11.34
N GLN A 407 -15.32 -5.71 11.90
CA GLN A 407 -15.22 -6.04 13.31
C GLN A 407 -13.89 -6.72 13.71
N GLU A 408 -13.35 -7.60 12.87
CA GLU A 408 -12.05 -8.24 13.14
C GLU A 408 -10.91 -7.22 13.18
N ALA A 409 -10.89 -6.28 12.23
CA ALA A 409 -9.92 -5.18 12.20
C ALA A 409 -10.05 -4.26 13.42
N PHE A 410 -11.28 -3.94 13.84
CA PHE A 410 -11.54 -3.19 15.08
C PHE A 410 -10.93 -3.89 16.30
N PHE A 411 -11.16 -5.19 16.40
CA PHE A 411 -10.66 -6.04 17.46
C PHE A 411 -9.14 -6.12 17.54
N GLU A 412 -8.45 -6.20 16.41
CA GLU A 412 -7.00 -6.16 16.33
C GLU A 412 -6.46 -4.77 16.69
N ARG A 413 -7.04 -3.71 16.11
CA ARG A 413 -6.64 -2.33 16.38
C ARG A 413 -6.76 -1.98 17.87
N VAL A 414 -7.87 -2.36 18.50
CA VAL A 414 -8.09 -2.11 19.93
C VAL A 414 -7.10 -2.89 20.77
N ALA A 415 -6.87 -4.17 20.47
CA ALA A 415 -5.89 -4.98 21.19
C ALA A 415 -4.49 -4.34 21.16
N ARG A 416 -4.02 -3.94 19.97
CA ARG A 416 -2.75 -3.21 19.81
C ARG A 416 -2.74 -1.91 20.61
N ARG A 417 -3.81 -1.11 20.50
CA ARG A 417 -3.90 0.17 21.23
C ARG A 417 -3.85 -0.02 22.75
N LEU A 418 -4.41 -1.10 23.29
CA LEU A 418 -4.36 -1.41 24.73
C LEU A 418 -2.98 -1.92 25.18
N GLU A 419 -2.27 -2.61 24.29
CA GLU A 419 -0.88 -3.07 24.49
C GLU A 419 0.07 -1.87 24.62
N HIS A 420 0.18 -1.05 23.58
CA HIS A 420 1.15 0.06 23.55
C HIS A 420 0.63 1.36 24.19
N ARG A 421 -0.68 1.48 24.47
CA ARG A 421 -1.33 2.65 25.09
C ARG A 421 -0.99 4.01 24.46
N ASN A 422 -0.75 4.00 23.14
CA ASN A 422 -0.26 5.15 22.38
C ASN A 422 1.02 5.79 22.97
N ARG A 423 1.97 4.94 23.40
CA ARG A 423 3.31 5.31 23.85
C ARG A 423 4.35 4.42 23.17
N ALA A 424 5.48 5.01 22.80
CA ALA A 424 6.58 4.32 22.15
C ALA A 424 7.63 3.93 23.20
N LEU A 425 7.34 2.88 23.99
CA LEU A 425 8.20 2.48 25.11
C LEU A 425 9.14 1.33 24.72
N THR A 426 8.61 0.30 24.07
CA THR A 426 9.35 -0.89 23.63
C THR A 426 9.60 -0.89 22.12
N TRP A 427 10.52 -1.74 21.67
CA TRP A 427 10.76 -1.99 20.25
C TRP A 427 9.48 -2.36 19.49
N GLN A 428 8.66 -3.24 20.07
CA GLN A 428 7.41 -3.68 19.46
C GLN A 428 6.37 -2.54 19.39
N ASP A 429 6.34 -1.65 20.39
CA ASP A 429 5.45 -0.48 20.37
C ASP A 429 5.83 0.46 19.22
N MET A 430 7.13 0.74 19.05
CA MET A 430 7.64 1.60 17.97
C MET A 430 7.26 1.05 16.59
N VAL A 431 7.49 -0.25 16.36
CA VAL A 431 7.11 -0.94 15.11
C VAL A 431 5.61 -0.85 14.88
N SER A 432 4.81 -1.20 15.89
CA SER A 432 3.35 -1.25 15.77
C SER A 432 2.75 0.13 15.50
N ILE A 433 3.26 1.18 16.16
CA ILE A 433 2.82 2.57 15.96
C ILE A 433 3.18 3.06 14.55
N LEU A 434 4.38 2.78 14.05
CA LEU A 434 4.80 3.18 12.71
C LEU A 434 3.91 2.51 11.64
N LYS A 435 3.78 1.18 11.67
CA LYS A 435 2.99 0.43 10.68
C LYS A 435 1.49 0.79 10.72
N ALA A 436 0.95 1.08 11.90
CA ALA A 436 -0.46 1.47 12.03
C ALA A 436 -0.75 2.89 11.53
N ARG A 437 0.24 3.79 11.51
CA ARG A 437 0.07 5.20 11.15
C ARG A 437 0.48 5.52 9.71
N TYR A 438 1.55 4.89 9.23
CA TYR A 438 2.14 5.18 7.93
C TYR A 438 1.93 4.02 6.97
N SER A 439 1.07 4.20 5.97
CA SER A 439 0.83 3.19 4.94
C SER A 439 2.05 2.94 4.05
N ALA A 440 2.95 3.92 3.92
CA ALA A 440 4.17 3.79 3.14
C ALA A 440 5.19 2.80 3.72
N VAL A 441 5.03 2.38 4.98
CA VAL A 441 5.97 1.49 5.66
C VAL A 441 5.57 0.05 5.40
N PHE A 442 6.43 -0.69 4.70
CA PHE A 442 6.27 -2.12 4.50
C PHE A 442 6.63 -2.89 5.77
N GLU A 443 7.84 -2.67 6.28
CA GLU A 443 8.34 -3.31 7.49
C GLU A 443 9.29 -2.38 8.26
N VAL A 444 9.39 -2.58 9.57
CA VAL A 444 10.36 -1.88 10.41
C VAL A 444 11.20 -2.91 11.14
N ALA A 445 12.50 -2.90 10.91
CA ALA A 445 13.40 -3.75 11.66
C ALA A 445 13.98 -3.06 12.89
N THR A 446 14.12 -3.88 13.91
CA THR A 446 14.75 -3.52 15.17
C THR A 446 16.10 -4.22 15.29
N PRO A 447 17.04 -3.70 16.09
CA PRO A 447 18.34 -4.33 16.30
C PRO A 447 18.19 -5.79 16.76
N SER A 448 19.16 -6.64 16.41
CA SER A 448 19.17 -8.04 16.81
C SER A 448 19.18 -8.19 18.34
N SER A 449 18.67 -9.32 18.84
CA SER A 449 18.63 -9.61 20.27
C SER A 449 20.03 -9.55 20.90
N ILE A 450 21.06 -9.94 20.15
CA ILE A 450 22.45 -9.87 20.60
C ILE A 450 22.85 -8.41 20.84
N LYS A 451 22.65 -7.51 19.85
CA LYS A 451 22.99 -6.08 20.00
C LYS A 451 22.21 -5.40 21.13
N GLN A 452 20.98 -5.84 21.41
CA GLN A 452 20.19 -5.33 22.54
C GLN A 452 20.78 -5.72 23.91
N THR A 453 21.59 -6.78 23.98
CA THR A 453 22.24 -7.26 25.22
C THR A 453 23.71 -6.84 25.34
N THR A 454 24.28 -6.20 24.33
CA THR A 454 25.68 -5.76 24.34
C THR A 454 25.91 -4.64 25.35
N MET A 455 27.03 -4.71 26.09
CA MET A 455 27.47 -3.64 26.98
C MET A 455 28.65 -2.87 26.37
N PRO A 456 28.66 -1.53 26.44
CA PRO A 456 27.66 -0.66 27.05
C PRO A 456 26.36 -0.59 26.24
N ALA A 457 25.23 -0.39 26.94
CA ALA A 457 23.93 -0.25 26.28
C ALA A 457 23.92 0.96 25.34
N ALA A 458 23.38 0.78 24.14
CA ALA A 458 23.24 1.84 23.16
C ALA A 458 22.29 2.93 23.67
N ARG A 459 22.73 4.20 23.60
CA ARG A 459 21.90 5.36 23.93
C ARG A 459 20.95 5.75 22.80
N GLU A 460 21.28 5.34 21.58
CA GLU A 460 20.48 5.59 20.38
C GLU A 460 19.70 4.34 20.01
N GLN A 461 18.39 4.49 19.82
CA GLN A 461 17.51 3.45 19.32
C GLN A 461 17.35 3.63 17.81
N ARG A 462 18.14 2.90 17.03
CA ARG A 462 18.06 2.92 15.57
C ARG A 462 17.04 1.90 15.08
N LEU A 463 16.09 2.33 14.27
CA LEU A 463 15.16 1.45 13.54
C LEU A 463 15.35 1.64 12.05
N ILE A 464 15.28 0.53 11.32
CA ILE A 464 15.41 0.51 9.87
C ILE A 464 14.02 0.42 9.27
N VAL A 465 13.65 1.41 8.47
CA VAL A 465 12.34 1.49 7.83
C VAL A 465 12.47 1.04 6.39
N ILE A 466 11.79 -0.05 6.02
CA ILE A 466 11.65 -0.48 4.64
C ILE A 466 10.32 0.07 4.11
N PRO A 467 10.34 0.92 3.08
CA PRO A 467 9.11 1.39 2.44
C PRO A 467 8.51 0.36 1.48
N LEU A 468 7.22 0.53 1.17
CA LEU A 468 6.58 -0.11 0.02
C LEU A 468 7.24 0.38 -1.28
N ASN A 469 7.32 -0.49 -2.27
CA ASN A 469 7.90 -0.16 -3.58
C ASN A 469 7.08 0.91 -4.31
N THR A 470 5.76 0.97 -4.09
CA THR A 470 4.88 2.03 -4.61
C THR A 470 5.10 3.40 -3.96
N GLU A 471 5.70 3.46 -2.77
CA GLU A 471 5.80 4.68 -1.95
C GLU A 471 7.24 5.19 -1.78
N LYS A 472 8.21 4.53 -2.43
CA LYS A 472 9.64 4.89 -2.42
C LYS A 472 9.90 6.25 -3.08
N ASP A 473 11.02 6.87 -2.69
CA ASP A 473 11.47 8.17 -3.21
C ASP A 473 12.69 8.08 -4.13
N ASN A 474 13.20 6.88 -4.41
CA ASN A 474 14.29 6.63 -5.34
C ASN A 474 13.84 5.84 -6.59
N ASP A 475 14.72 5.80 -7.59
CA ASP A 475 14.38 5.21 -8.89
C ASP A 475 14.68 3.70 -8.97
N ASP A 476 15.33 3.11 -7.96
CA ASP A 476 15.65 1.66 -7.92
C ASP A 476 14.42 0.84 -7.50
N PRO A 477 13.93 -0.12 -8.34
CA PRO A 477 12.78 -0.97 -8.02
C PRO A 477 13.05 -2.11 -7.05
N VAL A 478 14.31 -2.47 -6.84
CA VAL A 478 14.71 -3.56 -5.94
C VAL A 478 15.11 -3.02 -4.57
N ARG A 479 15.58 -1.77 -4.52
CA ARG A 479 16.13 -1.13 -3.33
C ARG A 479 15.32 0.11 -2.95
N PRO A 480 14.08 -0.04 -2.46
CA PRO A 480 13.24 1.11 -2.18
C PRO A 480 13.80 1.90 -0.98
N LEU A 481 13.88 3.22 -1.12
CA LEU A 481 14.39 4.15 -0.11
C LEU A 481 13.37 5.28 0.13
N LEU A 482 13.23 5.71 1.37
CA LEU A 482 12.53 6.96 1.71
C LEU A 482 13.51 8.11 1.67
N ASN A 483 13.02 9.32 1.39
CA ASN A 483 13.86 10.49 1.53
C ASN A 483 14.03 10.90 3.01
N GLN A 484 14.97 11.81 3.27
CA GLN A 484 15.28 12.23 4.64
C GLN A 484 14.12 12.99 5.32
N ALA A 485 13.30 13.73 4.56
CA ALA A 485 12.20 14.50 5.13
C ALA A 485 11.09 13.60 5.70
N LYS A 486 10.71 12.53 4.98
CA LYS A 486 9.73 11.55 5.46
C LYS A 486 10.25 10.79 6.68
N LEU A 487 11.52 10.36 6.66
CA LEU A 487 12.15 9.71 7.82
C LEU A 487 12.14 10.64 9.05
N GLN A 488 12.43 11.93 8.86
CA GLN A 488 12.41 12.90 9.96
C GLN A 488 10.99 13.13 10.53
N ASP A 489 9.95 13.17 9.69
CA ASP A 489 8.56 13.25 10.17
C ASP A 489 8.18 12.04 11.03
N MET A 490 8.51 10.84 10.54
CA MET A 490 8.26 9.59 11.26
C MET A 490 9.02 9.58 12.61
N GLN A 491 10.28 10.00 12.60
CA GLN A 491 11.11 10.08 13.79
C GLN A 491 10.55 11.08 14.81
N ASN A 492 10.23 12.31 14.36
CA ASN A 492 9.64 13.34 15.21
C ASN A 492 8.30 12.87 15.82
N THR A 493 7.53 12.13 15.04
CA THR A 493 6.24 11.58 15.48
C THR A 493 6.40 10.51 16.56
N LEU A 494 7.34 9.59 16.40
CA LEU A 494 7.67 8.62 17.45
C LEU A 494 8.26 9.29 18.70
N GLN A 495 9.17 10.25 18.52
CA GLN A 495 9.83 10.93 19.63
C GLN A 495 8.84 11.67 20.54
N ARG A 496 7.73 12.21 19.99
CA ARG A 496 6.65 12.80 20.79
C ARG A 496 5.88 11.79 21.67
N LEU A 497 5.92 10.51 21.33
CA LEU A 497 5.26 9.42 22.06
C LEU A 497 6.22 8.65 22.99
N ALA A 498 7.52 8.92 22.86
CA ALA A 498 8.60 8.26 23.57
C ALA A 498 8.96 8.99 24.88
N SER A 499 9.85 8.39 25.66
CA SER A 499 10.47 9.05 26.80
C SER A 499 11.42 10.17 26.33
N PRO A 500 11.53 11.30 27.04
CA PRO A 500 12.52 12.33 26.74
C PRO A 500 13.98 11.85 26.77
N TRP A 501 14.25 10.71 27.41
CA TRP A 501 15.59 10.11 27.51
C TRP A 501 15.92 9.16 26.37
N GLN A 502 14.93 8.74 25.58
CA GLN A 502 15.14 7.90 24.40
C GLN A 502 15.55 8.78 23.22
N ASN A 503 16.57 8.36 22.48
CA ASN A 503 16.96 9.02 21.23
C ASN A 503 16.65 8.07 20.08
N ILE A 504 15.48 8.26 19.45
CA ILE A 504 15.03 7.40 18.36
C ILE A 504 15.57 7.95 17.04
N VAL A 505 16.18 7.08 16.24
CA VAL A 505 16.70 7.40 14.91
C VAL A 505 16.10 6.45 13.89
N LEU A 506 15.57 6.98 12.79
CA LEU A 506 15.04 6.19 11.68
C LEU A 506 15.95 6.30 10.47
N GLU A 507 16.33 5.16 9.90
CA GLU A 507 17.23 5.08 8.75
C GLU A 507 16.65 4.16 7.67
N ASN A 508 17.06 4.39 6.44
CA ASN A 508 16.80 3.42 5.37
C ASN A 508 17.71 2.19 5.53
N PRO A 509 17.31 1.03 4.98
CA PRO A 509 18.17 -0.14 4.91
C PRO A 509 19.40 0.10 4.04
N ALA A 510 20.53 -0.44 4.47
CA ALA A 510 21.68 -0.61 3.59
C ALA A 510 21.47 -1.88 2.76
N TYR A 511 21.41 -1.76 1.43
CA TYR A 511 21.25 -2.93 0.58
C TYR A 511 22.61 -3.55 0.25
N ARG A 512 22.78 -4.83 0.58
CA ARG A 512 23.99 -5.60 0.27
C ARG A 512 23.69 -6.68 -0.74
N ASP A 513 24.38 -6.60 -1.87
CA ASP A 513 24.23 -7.58 -2.94
C ASP A 513 24.89 -8.91 -2.56
N VAL A 514 24.15 -10.00 -2.76
CA VAL A 514 24.60 -11.37 -2.62
C VAL A 514 24.50 -12.04 -3.97
N SER A 515 25.67 -12.31 -4.57
CA SER A 515 25.74 -13.02 -5.85
C SER A 515 25.30 -14.46 -5.66
N ILE A 516 24.32 -14.92 -6.44
CA ILE A 516 23.83 -16.29 -6.43
C ILE A 516 24.12 -16.96 -7.78
N ASP A 517 24.86 -18.06 -7.72
CA ASP A 517 25.17 -18.89 -8.89
C ASP A 517 24.69 -20.33 -8.62
N TYR A 518 23.85 -20.85 -9.52
CA TYR A 518 23.38 -22.23 -9.44
C TYR A 518 23.31 -22.93 -10.79
N SER A 519 23.48 -24.25 -10.75
CA SER A 519 23.23 -25.16 -11.86
C SER A 519 22.14 -26.14 -11.45
N LEU A 520 21.11 -26.27 -12.28
CA LEU A 520 19.91 -27.05 -12.03
C LEU A 520 19.70 -28.08 -13.13
N THR A 521 19.08 -29.20 -12.78
CA THR A 521 18.49 -30.16 -13.71
C THR A 521 16.98 -30.03 -13.59
N PHE A 522 16.30 -29.78 -14.71
CA PHE A 522 14.84 -29.66 -14.75
C PHE A 522 14.18 -31.00 -15.11
N GLN A 523 12.89 -31.12 -14.79
CA GLN A 523 12.10 -32.29 -15.19
C GLN A 523 12.03 -32.43 -16.72
N PRO A 524 11.90 -33.67 -17.25
CA PRO A 524 11.77 -33.90 -18.69
C PRO A 524 10.63 -33.08 -19.31
N GLY A 525 10.92 -32.36 -20.40
CA GLY A 525 9.94 -31.53 -21.12
C GLY A 525 9.89 -30.06 -20.69
N VAL A 526 10.65 -29.65 -19.66
CA VAL A 526 10.78 -28.24 -19.27
C VAL A 526 11.91 -27.58 -20.05
N ASN A 527 11.64 -26.45 -20.69
CA ASN A 527 12.68 -25.63 -21.30
C ASN A 527 13.58 -25.00 -20.21
N PRO A 528 14.91 -25.18 -20.24
CA PRO A 528 15.83 -24.65 -19.21
C PRO A 528 15.73 -23.13 -18.99
N ASP A 529 15.61 -22.33 -20.04
CA ASP A 529 15.50 -20.86 -19.93
C ASP A 529 14.20 -20.44 -19.28
N TYR A 530 13.13 -21.18 -19.53
CA TYR A 530 11.85 -20.98 -18.85
C TYR A 530 11.96 -21.38 -17.37
N GLY A 531 12.55 -22.55 -17.09
CA GLY A 531 12.76 -23.04 -15.73
C GLY A 531 13.60 -22.09 -14.88
N LEU A 532 14.70 -21.56 -15.43
CA LEU A 532 15.56 -20.60 -14.73
C LEU A 532 14.83 -19.31 -14.40
N ARG A 533 14.01 -18.78 -15.32
CA ARG A 533 13.18 -17.60 -15.06
C ARG A 533 12.15 -17.83 -13.96
N GLN A 534 11.49 -19.00 -13.96
CA GLN A 534 10.53 -19.37 -12.92
C GLN A 534 11.18 -19.53 -11.54
N VAL A 535 12.33 -20.21 -11.46
CA VAL A 535 13.08 -20.35 -10.21
C VAL A 535 13.55 -19.00 -9.70
N ARG A 536 14.07 -18.14 -10.60
CA ARG A 536 14.47 -16.78 -10.25
C ARG A 536 13.31 -15.99 -9.66
N GLN A 537 12.16 -15.96 -10.33
CA GLN A 537 10.98 -15.27 -9.85
C GLN A 537 10.52 -15.78 -8.47
N ALA A 538 10.57 -17.10 -8.25
CA ALA A 538 10.22 -17.67 -6.95
C ALA A 538 11.20 -17.27 -5.83
N LEU A 539 12.50 -17.22 -6.12
CA LEU A 539 13.52 -16.74 -5.18
C LEU A 539 13.36 -15.25 -4.88
N GLU A 540 13.10 -14.43 -5.90
CA GLU A 540 12.81 -12.99 -5.75
C GLU A 540 11.59 -12.79 -4.84
N GLN A 541 10.50 -13.53 -5.05
CA GLN A 541 9.28 -13.44 -4.23
C GLN A 541 9.46 -13.89 -2.78
N HIS A 542 10.33 -14.87 -2.52
CA HIS A 542 10.52 -15.39 -1.17
C HIS A 542 11.50 -14.56 -0.33
N TYR A 543 12.62 -14.14 -0.92
CA TYR A 543 13.70 -13.45 -0.20
C TYR A 543 13.63 -11.92 -0.32
N MET A 544 12.95 -11.39 -1.33
CA MET A 544 12.77 -9.95 -1.55
C MET A 544 11.27 -9.59 -1.67
N PRO A 545 10.44 -9.92 -0.65
CA PRO A 545 8.99 -9.75 -0.72
C PRO A 545 8.56 -8.27 -0.87
N TRP A 546 9.45 -7.33 -0.52
CA TRP A 546 9.23 -5.89 -0.68
C TRP A 546 9.21 -5.42 -2.13
N ILE A 547 9.71 -6.20 -3.10
CA ILE A 547 9.70 -5.80 -4.52
C ILE A 547 8.27 -5.75 -5.07
N GLU A 548 7.44 -6.73 -4.69
CA GLU A 548 6.05 -6.87 -5.13
C GLU A 548 5.04 -6.44 -4.06
N ASP A 549 5.50 -5.75 -2.99
CA ASP A 549 4.67 -5.32 -1.85
C ASP A 549 3.80 -6.44 -1.25
N ARG A 550 4.30 -7.69 -1.29
CA ARG A 550 3.54 -8.85 -0.83
C ARG A 550 3.56 -8.94 0.69
N PRO A 551 2.43 -9.28 1.33
CA PRO A 551 2.40 -9.51 2.76
C PRO A 551 3.34 -10.66 3.15
N GLY A 552 4.42 -10.32 3.85
CA GLY A 552 5.44 -11.24 4.33
C GLY A 552 6.53 -10.45 5.04
N GLY A 553 6.82 -10.78 6.30
CA GLY A 553 7.80 -10.04 7.10
C GLY A 553 9.20 -10.11 6.48
N VAL A 554 9.87 -8.95 6.38
CA VAL A 554 11.28 -8.92 5.97
C VAL A 554 12.16 -9.34 7.13
N LYS A 555 13.05 -10.31 6.91
CA LYS A 555 14.13 -10.62 7.85
C LYS A 555 15.34 -9.71 7.56
N LEU A 556 15.32 -8.47 8.05
CA LEU A 556 16.51 -7.62 8.10
C LEU A 556 17.51 -8.15 9.13
N GLY A 557 18.81 -8.00 8.87
CA GLY A 557 19.86 -8.68 9.65
C GLY A 557 19.73 -10.22 9.62
N GLY A 558 19.01 -10.74 8.64
CA GLY A 558 18.73 -12.15 8.48
C GLY A 558 19.95 -12.90 7.95
N LYS A 559 20.17 -14.09 8.50
CA LYS A 559 21.03 -15.09 7.87
C LYS A 559 20.32 -15.63 6.63
N LEU A 560 20.90 -15.41 5.46
CA LEU A 560 20.53 -16.15 4.26
C LEU A 560 21.13 -17.56 4.40
N ASP A 561 20.31 -18.48 4.94
CA ASP A 561 20.75 -19.85 5.16
C ASP A 561 20.90 -20.60 3.83
N TYR A 562 22.10 -21.13 3.61
CA TYR A 562 22.44 -21.87 2.40
C TYR A 562 21.47 -23.03 2.15
N TYR A 563 21.13 -23.81 3.18
CA TYR A 563 20.29 -24.99 3.02
C TYR A 563 18.82 -24.61 2.81
N ASP A 564 18.37 -23.50 3.37
CA ASP A 564 17.03 -22.98 3.09
C ASP A 564 16.90 -22.57 1.62
N VAL A 565 17.92 -21.92 1.05
CA VAL A 565 17.92 -21.57 -0.39
C VAL A 565 17.87 -22.82 -1.25
N VAL A 566 18.68 -23.85 -0.93
CA VAL A 566 18.62 -25.14 -1.63
C VAL A 566 17.22 -25.76 -1.55
N ALA A 567 16.63 -25.79 -0.35
CA ALA A 567 15.31 -26.36 -0.13
C ALA A 567 14.22 -25.60 -0.90
N GLN A 568 14.29 -24.27 -0.97
CA GLN A 568 13.35 -23.47 -1.74
C GLN A 568 13.44 -23.73 -3.25
N ILE A 569 14.65 -23.91 -3.78
CA ILE A 569 14.84 -24.29 -5.19
C ILE A 569 14.28 -25.70 -5.44
N GLN A 570 14.54 -26.67 -4.57
CA GLN A 570 14.06 -28.04 -4.71
C GLN A 570 12.53 -28.17 -4.61
N ARG A 571 11.86 -27.26 -3.91
CA ARG A 571 10.40 -27.24 -3.81
C ARG A 571 9.70 -26.81 -5.11
N GLN A 572 10.44 -26.25 -6.06
CA GLN A 572 9.86 -25.84 -7.35
C GLN A 572 9.48 -27.08 -8.17
N PRO A 573 8.22 -27.23 -8.62
CA PRO A 573 7.76 -28.42 -9.34
C PRO A 573 8.54 -28.74 -10.61
N LEU A 574 9.19 -27.73 -11.20
CA LEU A 574 9.95 -27.83 -12.45
C LEU A 574 11.36 -28.40 -12.23
N VAL A 575 11.88 -28.37 -11.00
CA VAL A 575 13.26 -28.75 -10.67
C VAL A 575 13.29 -30.23 -10.29
N ASP A 576 14.19 -30.98 -10.95
CA ASP A 576 14.50 -32.36 -10.60
C ASP A 576 15.64 -32.41 -9.58
N ARG A 577 16.74 -31.68 -9.84
CA ARG A 577 17.92 -31.68 -8.96
C ARG A 577 18.69 -30.36 -8.98
N VAL A 578 19.22 -29.97 -7.83
CA VAL A 578 20.21 -28.87 -7.70
C VAL A 578 21.61 -29.48 -7.81
N ASN A 579 22.36 -29.14 -8.86
CA ASN A 579 23.71 -29.66 -9.10
C ASN A 579 24.77 -28.85 -8.33
N ARG A 580 24.64 -27.52 -8.36
CA ARG A 580 25.54 -26.57 -7.69
C ARG A 580 24.73 -25.36 -7.23
N LEU A 581 25.03 -24.85 -6.04
CA LEU A 581 24.59 -23.55 -5.56
C LEU A 581 25.76 -22.92 -4.79
N GLU A 582 26.08 -21.67 -5.10
CA GLU A 582 27.08 -20.84 -4.43
C GLU A 582 26.51 -19.46 -4.15
N LEU A 583 26.76 -18.96 -2.93
CA LEU A 583 26.42 -17.61 -2.48
C LEU A 583 27.73 -16.85 -2.28
N ASN A 584 27.92 -15.73 -2.99
CA ASN A 584 29.19 -15.00 -3.05
C ASN A 584 30.40 -15.91 -3.35
N GLY A 585 30.20 -16.90 -4.25
CA GLY A 585 31.23 -17.88 -4.63
C GLY A 585 31.55 -18.94 -3.58
N LYS A 586 30.73 -19.09 -2.53
CA LYS A 586 30.93 -20.08 -1.46
C LYS A 586 29.68 -20.91 -1.21
N LYS A 587 29.86 -22.18 -0.81
CA LYS A 587 28.77 -23.06 -0.32
C LYS A 587 28.52 -22.83 1.17
N ALA A 588 28.24 -21.59 1.54
CA ALA A 588 28.06 -21.19 2.93
C ALA A 588 26.91 -20.19 3.05
N SER A 589 26.32 -20.10 4.24
CA SER A 589 25.32 -19.08 4.55
C SER A 589 25.95 -17.69 4.54
N VAL A 590 25.16 -16.68 4.19
CA VAL A 590 25.60 -15.28 4.23
C VAL A 590 24.83 -14.56 5.33
N GLU A 591 25.55 -13.88 6.21
CA GLU A 591 24.98 -13.05 7.26
C GLU A 591 25.12 -11.58 6.85
N GLY A 592 24.01 -10.85 6.97
CA GLY A 592 23.98 -9.40 6.85
C GLY A 592 24.14 -8.74 8.22
N GLU A 593 24.64 -7.51 8.24
CA GLU A 593 24.61 -6.69 9.45
C GLU A 593 23.17 -6.30 9.82
N ASP A 594 22.91 -5.90 11.07
CA ASP A 594 21.56 -5.56 11.57
C ASP A 594 20.84 -4.47 10.76
N HIS A 595 21.58 -3.61 10.06
CA HIS A 595 21.05 -2.54 9.23
C HIS A 595 21.03 -2.88 7.74
N GLU A 596 21.48 -4.09 7.38
CA GLU A 596 21.57 -4.55 6.00
C GLU A 596 20.37 -5.40 5.58
N ALA A 597 19.88 -5.11 4.38
CA ALA A 597 18.96 -5.96 3.62
C ALA A 597 19.77 -6.71 2.55
N LEU A 598 19.73 -8.04 2.57
CA LEU A 598 20.40 -8.87 1.57
C LEU A 598 19.58 -8.91 0.28
N VAL A 599 20.20 -8.54 -0.84
CA VAL A 599 19.59 -8.53 -2.18
C VAL A 599 20.24 -9.61 -3.03
N LEU A 600 19.45 -10.54 -3.59
CA LEU A 600 19.98 -11.56 -4.48
C LEU A 600 20.28 -10.99 -5.86
N VAL A 601 21.48 -11.21 -6.37
CA VAL A 601 21.92 -10.76 -7.70
C VAL A 601 22.43 -11.94 -8.51
N TRP A 602 21.95 -12.06 -9.75
CA TRP A 602 22.38 -13.10 -10.68
C TRP A 602 23.44 -12.52 -11.63
N PRO A 603 24.68 -13.02 -11.63
CA PRO A 603 25.72 -12.56 -12.53
C PRO A 603 25.35 -12.86 -14.00
N VAL A 604 25.54 -11.86 -14.87
CA VAL A 604 25.15 -11.87 -16.29
C VAL A 604 25.79 -13.02 -17.09
N GLU A 605 26.94 -13.54 -16.65
CA GLU A 605 27.68 -14.61 -17.33
C GLU A 605 27.07 -16.02 -17.18
N ALA A 606 26.13 -16.22 -16.25
CA ALA A 606 25.55 -17.54 -16.01
C ALA A 606 24.61 -18.03 -17.13
N LEU A 607 24.07 -17.12 -17.96
CA LEU A 607 23.18 -17.46 -19.09
C LEU A 607 23.96 -17.93 -20.34
N ALA A 608 25.23 -17.53 -20.49
CA ALA A 608 26.03 -17.88 -21.67
C ALA A 608 26.74 -19.23 -21.53
N HIS A 609 27.12 -19.63 -20.31
CA HIS A 609 27.92 -20.84 -20.09
C HIS A 609 27.13 -22.16 -20.12
N GLN A 610 25.79 -22.12 -20.01
CA GLN A 610 24.98 -23.36 -20.09
C GLN A 610 24.65 -23.78 -21.53
N ALA A 611 24.74 -22.86 -22.52
CA ALA A 611 24.53 -23.21 -23.93
C ALA A 611 25.73 -23.94 -24.58
N ILE A 612 26.89 -23.98 -23.93
CA ILE A 612 28.13 -24.50 -24.53
C ILE A 612 28.46 -25.92 -24.04
N GLN A 613 27.85 -26.42 -22.96
CA GLN A 613 28.10 -27.78 -22.46
C GLN A 613 27.21 -28.88 -23.07
N GLU A 614 26.28 -28.53 -23.97
CA GLU A 614 25.49 -29.50 -24.75
C GLU A 614 25.78 -29.40 -26.27
N ARG A 615 27.06 -29.47 -26.66
CA ARG A 615 27.45 -30.01 -27.96
C ARG A 615 28.43 -31.16 -27.74
N PRO A 616 28.19 -32.33 -28.39
CA PRO A 616 28.83 -33.60 -28.06
C PRO A 616 30.35 -33.59 -28.25
#